data_AF-A0A926S9N5-F1
#
_entry.id   AF-A0A926S9N5-F1
#
_cell.length_a   1.000
_cell.length_b   1.000
_cell.length_c   1.000
_cell.angle_alpha   90.00
_cell.angle_beta   90.00
_cell.angle_gamma   90.00
#
_symmetry.space_group_name_H-M   'P 1'
#
loop_
_entity.id
_entity.type
_entity.pdbx_description
1 polymer ?
#
loop_
_entity_poly.entity_id
_entity_poly.type
_entity_poly.pdbx_seq_one_letter_code
_entity_poly.pdbx_strand_id
1 'polypeptide(L)'
;MQKEQIRIDFGQIELSDLETEEDFRKEAQRLLPEALVQIGEAMGEQTWIALQEKVKGSRSKGTTSSNEKRKFVKEAGKNYQRGATARDRKEIEDYIVQQLRSHQE
;
A
#
# COMPACT_ATOMS: atom_id res chain seq x y z
N MET A 1 3.20 13.63 -3.39
CA MET A 1 2.42 12.39 -3.53
C MET A 1 1.11 12.61 -2.79
N GLN A 2 -0.05 12.31 -3.39
CA GLN A 2 -1.30 12.28 -2.61
C GLN A 2 -1.08 11.24 -1.51
N LYS A 3 -1.33 11.60 -0.25
CA LYS A 3 -1.30 10.64 0.86
C LYS A 3 -2.50 9.71 0.70
N GLU A 4 -2.43 8.75 -0.23
CA GLU A 4 -3.29 7.58 -0.10
C GLU A 4 -3.02 7.02 1.29
N GLN A 5 -4.04 7.01 2.14
CA GLN A 5 -3.94 6.49 3.51
C GLN A 5 -3.59 5.01 3.42
N ILE A 6 -2.29 4.70 3.46
CA ILE A 6 -1.80 3.33 3.60
C ILE A 6 -2.36 2.88 4.95
N ARG A 7 -3.30 1.93 4.91
CA ARG A 7 -3.90 1.36 6.11
C ARG A 7 -2.99 0.26 6.63
N ILE A 8 -1.84 0.68 7.14
CA ILE A 8 -0.95 -0.22 7.86
C ILE A 8 -1.66 -0.58 9.17
N ASP A 9 -1.95 -1.86 9.35
CA ASP A 9 -2.54 -2.34 10.59
C ASP A 9 -1.43 -2.43 11.65
N PHE A 10 -1.39 -1.43 12.52
CA PHE A 10 -0.49 -1.41 13.68
C PHE A 10 -1.08 -2.18 14.87
N GLY A 11 -2.31 -2.70 14.79
CA GLY A 11 -3.02 -3.31 15.92
C GLY A 11 -2.41 -4.61 16.45
N GLN A 12 -1.50 -5.23 15.68
CA GLN A 12 -0.73 -6.39 16.12
C GLN A 12 0.66 -6.02 16.67
N ILE A 13 1.00 -4.73 16.72
CA ILE A 13 2.30 -4.25 17.15
C ILE A 13 2.18 -3.77 18.58
N GLU A 14 2.98 -4.36 19.46
CA GLU A 14 3.13 -3.93 20.83
C GLU A 14 4.03 -2.68 20.85
N LEU A 15 3.44 -1.52 20.52
CA LEU A 15 4.15 -0.23 20.40
C LEU A 15 4.88 0.17 21.69
N SER A 16 4.45 -0.36 22.83
CA SER A 16 5.11 -0.19 24.13
C SER A 16 6.48 -0.85 24.22
N ASP A 17 6.76 -1.85 23.38
CA ASP A 17 8.03 -2.59 23.38
C ASP A 17 9.08 -1.95 22.43
N LEU A 18 8.68 -0.93 21.67
CA LEU A 18 9.57 -0.20 20.77
C LEU A 18 10.25 0.95 21.53
N GLU A 19 11.45 0.70 22.05
CA GLU A 19 12.22 1.69 22.82
C GLU A 19 13.36 2.33 22.02
N THR A 20 13.99 1.57 21.12
CA THR A 20 15.16 2.04 20.36
C THR A 20 14.86 2.26 18.88
N GLU A 21 15.65 3.11 18.21
CA GLU A 21 15.56 3.28 16.75
C GLU A 21 15.66 1.94 16.00
N GLU A 22 16.46 0.99 16.52
CA GLU A 22 16.61 -0.33 15.91
C GLU A 22 15.31 -1.14 15.98
N ASP A 23 14.53 -1.01 17.06
CA ASP A 23 13.26 -1.72 17.22
C ASP A 23 12.22 -1.20 16.23
N PHE A 24 12.11 0.13 16.07
CA PHE A 24 11.24 0.73 15.04
C PHE A 24 11.64 0.28 13.64
N ARG A 25 12.95 0.20 13.35
CA ARG A 25 13.46 -0.21 12.05
C ARG A 25 13.15 -1.67 11.76
N LYS A 26 13.35 -2.56 12.72
CA LYS A 26 13.00 -3.98 12.61
C LYS A 26 11.51 -4.16 12.33
N GLU A 27 10.68 -3.43 13.06
CA GLU A 27 9.24 -3.52 12.90
C GLU A 27 8.76 -2.92 11.57
N ALA A 28 9.36 -1.80 11.14
CA ALA A 28 9.11 -1.22 9.84
C ALA A 28 9.50 -2.17 8.69
N GLN A 29 10.63 -2.87 8.81
CA GLN A 29 11.05 -3.88 7.84
C GLN A 29 10.10 -5.09 7.80
N ARG A 30 9.52 -5.47 8.95
CA ARG A 30 8.49 -6.53 9.02
C ARG A 30 7.22 -6.12 8.29
N LEU A 31 6.80 -4.85 8.42
CA LEU A 31 5.61 -4.29 7.78
C LEU A 31 5.81 -3.91 6.30
N LEU A 32 7.05 -3.66 5.89
CA LEU A 32 7.38 -3.15 4.56
C LEU A 32 6.79 -3.99 3.41
N PRO A 33 6.85 -5.34 3.41
CA PRO A 33 6.28 -6.14 2.34
C PRO A 33 4.77 -5.92 2.16
N GLU A 34 4.03 -5.78 3.26
CA GLU A 34 2.59 -5.57 3.25
C GLU A 34 2.25 -4.14 2.83
N ALA A 35 2.95 -3.14 3.38
CA ALA A 35 2.77 -1.75 3.00
C ALA A 35 2.98 -1.52 1.50
N LEU A 36 4.01 -2.15 0.91
CA LEU A 36 4.25 -2.14 -0.53
C LEU A 36 3.06 -2.71 -1.31
N VAL A 37 2.50 -3.84 -0.88
CA VAL A 37 1.32 -4.42 -1.54
C VAL A 37 0.14 -3.45 -1.48
N GLN A 38 -0.14 -2.87 -0.30
CA GLN A 38 -1.25 -1.93 -0.14
C GLN A 38 -1.10 -0.67 -1.01
N ILE A 39 0.11 -0.13 -1.14
CA ILE A 39 0.38 1.01 -2.04
C ILE A 39 0.06 0.63 -3.49
N GLY A 40 0.54 -0.54 -3.94
CA GLY A 40 0.23 -1.04 -5.28
C GLY A 40 -1.25 -1.34 -5.50
N GLU A 41 -1.95 -1.84 -4.48
CA GLU A 41 -3.40 -2.05 -4.53
C GLU A 41 -4.17 -0.73 -4.63
N ALA A 42 -3.80 0.30 -3.85
CA ALA A 42 -4.41 1.62 -3.91
C ALA A 42 -4.21 2.27 -5.30
N MET A 43 -3.00 2.22 -5.85
CA MET A 43 -2.73 2.70 -7.20
C MET A 43 -3.49 1.89 -8.26
N GLY A 44 -3.59 0.58 -8.07
CA GLY A 44 -4.38 -0.31 -8.93
C GLY A 44 -5.87 0.04 -8.90
N GLU A 45 -6.42 0.38 -7.73
CA GLU A 45 -7.81 0.80 -7.59
C GLU A 45 -8.07 2.12 -8.32
N GLN A 46 -7.21 3.13 -8.14
CA GLN A 46 -7.33 4.41 -8.84
C GLN A 46 -7.21 4.23 -10.36
N THR A 47 -6.24 3.43 -10.79
CA THR A 47 -6.04 3.11 -12.21
C THR A 47 -7.26 2.41 -12.81
N TRP A 48 -7.85 1.47 -12.06
CA TRP A 48 -9.06 0.79 -12.47
C TRP A 48 -10.24 1.74 -12.62
N ILE A 49 -10.46 2.64 -11.64
CA ILE A 49 -11.52 3.64 -11.69
C ILE A 49 -11.36 4.52 -12.93
N ALA A 50 -10.15 5.04 -13.18
CA ALA A 50 -9.85 5.86 -14.35
C ALA A 50 -10.06 5.11 -15.69
N LEU A 51 -9.73 3.81 -15.73
CA LEU A 51 -9.99 2.97 -16.90
C LEU A 51 -11.49 2.79 -17.15
N GLN A 52 -12.28 2.54 -16.09
CA GLN A 52 -13.73 2.39 -16.18
C GLN A 52 -14.41 3.68 -16.64
N GLU A 53 -13.96 4.84 -16.17
CA GLU A 53 -14.48 6.14 -16.60
C GLU A 53 -14.25 6.40 -18.10
N LYS A 54 -13.07 6.05 -18.60
CA LYS A 54 -12.76 6.14 -20.04
C LYS A 54 -13.60 5.17 -20.89
N VAL A 55 -13.87 3.98 -20.38
CA VAL A 55 -14.69 2.97 -21.08
C VAL A 55 -16.17 3.35 -21.08
N LYS A 56 -16.71 3.98 -20.03
CA LYS A 56 -18.09 4.49 -20.00
C LYS A 56 -18.40 5.52 -21.09
N GLY A 57 -17.39 6.26 -21.56
CA GLY A 57 -17.52 7.17 -22.71
C GLY A 57 -17.55 6.47 -24.07
N SER A 58 -17.10 5.21 -24.13
CA SER A 58 -17.25 4.32 -25.28
C SER A 58 -18.56 3.54 -25.11
N ARG A 59 -19.31 3.35 -26.20
CA ARG A 59 -20.66 2.74 -26.21
C ARG A 59 -20.65 1.22 -25.90
N SER A 60 -19.67 0.73 -25.15
CA SER A 60 -19.51 -0.66 -24.72
C SER A 60 -19.90 -0.80 -23.26
N LYS A 61 -21.09 -1.38 -23.03
CA LYS A 61 -21.67 -1.65 -21.71
C LYS A 61 -21.04 -2.92 -21.13
N GLY A 62 -19.72 -2.92 -20.93
CA GLY A 62 -19.02 -4.01 -20.27
C GLY A 62 -19.09 -3.82 -18.76
N THR A 63 -20.04 -4.45 -18.08
CA THR A 63 -20.05 -4.54 -16.61
C THR A 63 -18.82 -5.32 -16.17
N THR A 64 -17.73 -4.63 -15.88
CA THR A 64 -16.53 -5.30 -15.39
C THR A 64 -16.83 -5.79 -13.98
N SER A 65 -16.74 -7.09 -13.78
CA SER A 65 -17.25 -7.74 -12.58
C SER A 65 -16.44 -7.29 -11.35
N SER A 66 -17.07 -7.29 -10.17
CA SER A 66 -16.37 -7.01 -8.92
C SER A 66 -15.18 -7.95 -8.68
N ASN A 67 -15.19 -9.14 -9.28
CA ASN A 67 -14.10 -10.12 -9.20
C ASN A 67 -12.91 -9.71 -10.06
N GLU A 68 -13.12 -9.16 -11.25
CA GLU A 68 -12.04 -8.65 -12.12
C GLU A 68 -11.35 -7.44 -11.51
N LYS A 69 -12.13 -6.49 -10.94
CA LYS A 69 -11.56 -5.37 -10.17
C LYS A 69 -10.66 -5.89 -9.06
N ARG A 70 -11.14 -6.84 -8.27
CA ARG A 70 -10.38 -7.40 -7.14
C ARG A 70 -9.09 -8.08 -7.62
N LYS A 71 -9.15 -8.84 -8.71
CA LYS A 71 -7.97 -9.50 -9.28
C LYS A 71 -6.94 -8.48 -9.78
N PHE A 72 -7.40 -7.47 -10.52
CA PHE A 72 -6.55 -6.39 -11.03
C PHE A 72 -5.83 -5.65 -9.91
N VAL A 73 -6.57 -5.25 -8.87
CA VAL A 73 -6.02 -4.57 -7.69
C VAL A 73 -4.96 -5.43 -7.00
N LYS A 74 -5.27 -6.70 -6.72
CA LYS A 74 -4.32 -7.63 -6.07
C LYS A 74 -3.07 -7.88 -6.90
N GLU A 75 -3.20 -7.96 -8.23
CA GLU A 75 -2.05 -8.11 -9.12
C GLU A 75 -1.19 -6.84 -9.15
N ALA A 76 -1.80 -5.65 -9.17
CA ALA A 76 -1.09 -4.38 -9.08
C ALA A 76 -0.27 -4.29 -7.77
N GLY A 77 -0.85 -4.68 -6.64
CA GLY A 77 -0.16 -4.79 -5.35
C GLY A 77 1.10 -5.66 -5.41
N LYS A 78 0.95 -6.90 -5.87
CA LYS A 78 2.06 -7.85 -6.00
C LYS A 78 3.13 -7.38 -6.98
N ASN A 79 2.73 -6.76 -8.08
CA ASN A 79 3.65 -6.26 -9.10
C ASN A 79 4.46 -5.08 -8.56
N TYR A 80 3.82 -4.15 -7.84
CA TYR A 80 4.52 -3.04 -7.21
C TYR A 80 5.51 -3.53 -6.16
N GLN A 81 5.11 -4.44 -5.28
CA GLN A 81 6.00 -5.03 -4.28
C GLN A 81 7.25 -5.69 -4.90
N ARG A 82 7.09 -6.39 -6.03
CA ARG A 82 8.21 -7.04 -6.75
C ARG A 82 9.09 -6.05 -7.50
N GLY A 83 8.48 -4.99 -8.07
CA GLY A 83 9.18 -3.97 -8.85
C GLY A 83 9.77 -2.82 -8.04
N ALA A 84 9.42 -2.71 -6.74
CA ALA A 84 9.87 -1.62 -5.88
C ALA A 84 11.40 -1.59 -5.77
N THR A 85 11.96 -0.42 -6.06
CA THR A 85 13.41 -0.19 -6.02
C THR A 85 13.92 -0.14 -4.58
N ALA A 86 15.23 -0.24 -4.40
CA ALA A 86 15.85 -0.06 -3.08
C ALA A 86 15.52 1.31 -2.46
N ARG A 87 15.37 2.33 -3.31
CA ARG A 87 14.97 3.68 -2.89
C ARG A 87 13.53 3.69 -2.40
N ASP A 88 12.59 3.15 -3.17
CA ASP A 88 11.17 3.13 -2.78
C ASP A 88 10.98 2.36 -1.48
N ARG A 89 11.66 1.22 -1.34
CA ARG A 89 11.66 0.41 -0.11
C ARG A 89 12.12 1.21 1.10
N LYS A 90 13.23 1.95 0.95
CA LYS A 90 13.76 2.79 2.03
C LYS A 90 12.82 3.94 2.37
N GLU A 91 12.28 4.64 1.37
CA GLU A 91 11.33 5.74 1.61
C GLU A 91 10.07 5.25 2.34
N ILE A 92 9.57 4.07 1.99
CA ILE A 92 8.41 3.47 2.66
C ILE A 92 8.77 2.98 4.07
N GLU A 93 9.94 2.38 4.26
CA GLU A 93 10.43 2.01 5.60
C GLU A 93 10.54 3.24 6.51
N ASP A 94 11.17 4.32 6.03
CA ASP A 94 11.27 5.59 6.74
C ASP A 94 9.89 6.15 7.10
N TYR A 95 8.92 6.05 6.19
CA TYR A 95 7.54 6.46 6.44
C TYR A 95 6.87 5.60 7.52
N ILE A 96 7.06 4.27 7.50
CA ILE A 96 6.51 3.36 8.52
C ILE A 96 7.09 3.69 9.90
N VAL A 97 8.40 3.91 10.00
CA VAL A 97 9.06 4.33 11.25
C VAL A 97 8.44 5.62 11.78
N GLN A 98 8.22 6.61 10.92
CA GLN A 98 7.57 7.87 11.32
C GLN A 98 6.13 7.64 11.83
N GLN A 99 5.36 6.76 11.20
CA GLN A 99 4.02 6.42 11.68
C GLN A 99 4.04 5.68 13.02
N LEU A 100 4.92 4.69 13.20
CA LEU A 100 5.07 3.97 14.47
C LEU A 100 5.38 4.93 15.63
N ARG A 101 6.30 5.88 15.41
CA ARG A 101 6.64 6.93 16.39
C ARG A 101 5.44 7.83 16.70
N SER A 102 4.70 8.24 15.68
CA SER A 102 3.51 9.11 15.85
C SER A 102 2.36 8.41 16.58
N HIS A 103 2.31 7.08 16.56
CA HIS A 103 1.28 6.27 17.24
C HIS A 103 1.64 5.90 18.68
N GLN A 104 2.90 6.11 19.10
CA GLN A 104 3.35 5.90 20.48
C GLN A 104 3.13 7.15 21.36
N GLU A 105 3.01 8.34 20.75
CA GLU A 105 2.65 9.60 21.43
C GLU A 105 1.15 9.68 21.77
#